data_AF-A0A3B8WWE2-F1
#
_entry.id   AF-A0A3B8WWE2-F1
#
_cell.length_a   1.000
_cell.length_b   1.000
_cell.length_c   1.000
_cell.angle_alpha   90.00
_cell.angle_beta   90.00
_cell.angle_gamma   90.00
#
_symmetry.space_group_name_H-M   'P 1'
#
loop_
_entity.id
_entity.type
_entity.pdbx_description
1 polymer ?
#
loop_
_entity_poly.entity_id
_entity_poly.type
_entity_poly.pdbx_seq_one_letter_code
_entity_poly.pdbx_strand_id
1 'polypeptide(L)' 'TLNGSGVAVGRALVAVLENYQQADGSVKVPEVLQPYMGGMEVLTAE' A
#
# COMPACT_ATOMS: atom_id res chain seq x y z
N THR A 1 -27.10 17.44 1.84
CA THR A 1 -26.54 16.08 1.76
C THR A 1 -25.03 16.16 1.88
N LEU A 2 -24.35 15.10 2.34
CA LEU A 2 -22.88 15.05 2.46
C LEU A 2 -22.36 13.79 1.76
N ASN A 3 -21.21 13.89 1.10
CA ASN A 3 -20.43 12.75 0.63
C ASN A 3 -18.94 13.00 0.89
N GLY A 4 -18.18 11.91 0.99
CA GLY A 4 -16.73 11.92 1.19
C GLY A 4 -16.19 10.53 0.88
N SER A 5 -15.16 10.46 0.04
CA SER A 5 -14.49 9.20 -0.23
C SER A 5 -13.72 8.77 1.01
N GLY A 6 -14.04 7.60 1.57
CA GLY A 6 -13.23 7.01 2.64
C GLY A 6 -11.79 6.80 2.18
N VAL A 7 -11.60 6.36 0.93
CA VAL A 7 -10.35 6.49 0.17
C VAL A 7 -10.62 6.32 -1.32
N ALA A 8 -9.85 6.98 -2.18
CA ALA A 8 -9.80 6.63 -3.60
C ALA A 8 -8.74 5.54 -3.80
N VAL A 9 -9.16 4.28 -3.93
CA VAL A 9 -8.27 3.10 -3.85
C VAL A 9 -7.06 3.19 -4.79
N GLY A 10 -7.26 3.62 -6.05
CA GLY A 10 -6.15 3.78 -6.99
C GLY A 10 -5.11 4.82 -6.57
N ARG A 11 -5.54 5.92 -5.95
CA ARG A 11 -4.62 6.95 -5.43
C ARG A 11 -3.89 6.48 -4.18
N ALA A 12 -4.60 5.74 -3.31
CA ALA A 12 -4.00 5.12 -2.14
C ALA A 12 -2.93 4.10 -2.52
N LEU A 13 -3.16 3.30 -3.56
CA LEU A 13 -2.17 2.36 -4.08
C LEU A 13 -0.89 3.07 -4.51
N VAL A 14 -0.98 4.10 -5.36
CA VAL A 14 0.19 4.86 -5.82
C VAL A 14 0.95 5.47 -4.62
N ALA A 15 0.23 6.07 -3.67
CA ALA A 15 0.84 6.62 -2.48
C ALA A 15 1.58 5.57 -1.64
N VAL A 16 1.02 4.36 -1.48
CA VAL A 16 1.69 3.26 -0.80
C VAL A 16 2.95 2.83 -1.56
N LEU A 17 2.87 2.66 -2.88
CA LEU A 17 4.04 2.27 -3.69
C LEU A 17 5.17 3.29 -3.58
N GLU A 18 4.88 4.59 -3.69
CA GLU A 18 5.90 5.65 -3.64
C GLU A 18 6.49 5.84 -2.24
N ASN A 19 5.67 5.84 -1.20
CA ASN A 19 6.14 6.16 0.16
C ASN A 19 6.79 4.97 0.89
N TYR A 20 6.54 3.74 0.42
CA TYR A 20 7.08 2.53 1.05
C TYR A 20 8.09 1.81 0.15
N GLN A 21 8.49 2.40 -0.98
CA GLN A 21 9.57 1.89 -1.80
C GLN A 21 10.89 1.85 -1.02
N GLN A 22 11.63 0.75 -1.17
CA GLN A 22 12.95 0.53 -0.63
C GLN A 22 14.02 0.76 -1.71
N ALA A 23 15.28 0.91 -1.30
CA ALA A 23 16.38 1.20 -2.22
C ALA A 23 16.63 0.10 -3.28
N ASP A 24 16.21 -1.13 -3.00
CA ASP A 24 16.29 -2.27 -3.92
C ASP A 24 15.07 -2.40 -4.86
N GLY A 25 14.12 -1.46 -4.77
CA GLY A 25 12.91 -1.44 -5.58
C GLY A 25 11.74 -2.25 -5.02
N SER A 26 11.94 -2.99 -3.92
CA SER A 26 10.83 -3.63 -3.20
C SER A 26 9.95 -2.58 -2.51
N VAL A 27 8.71 -2.94 -2.15
CA VAL A 27 7.80 -2.06 -1.41
C VAL A 27 7.43 -2.71 -0.08
N LYS A 28 7.72 -2.04 1.03
CA LYS A 28 7.30 -2.51 2.35
C LYS A 28 5.78 -2.40 2.48
N VAL A 29 5.12 -3.47 2.89
CA VAL A 29 3.68 -3.45 3.16
C VAL A 29 3.45 -2.71 4.49
N PRO A 30 2.62 -1.66 4.52
CA PRO A 30 2.24 -1.00 5.77
C PRO A 30 1.69 -2.01 6.78
N GLU A 31 2.10 -1.93 8.05
CA GLU A 31 1.75 -2.93 9.09
C GLU A 31 0.24 -3.17 9.20
N VAL A 32 -0.55 -2.11 9.04
CA VAL A 32 -2.02 -2.17 9.07
C VAL A 32 -2.65 -2.94 7.91
N LEU A 33 -1.93 -3.12 6.79
CA LEU A 33 -2.40 -3.86 5.61
C LEU A 33 -1.99 -5.34 5.64
N GLN A 34 -0.97 -5.72 6.42
CA GLN A 34 -0.43 -7.08 6.44
C GLN A 34 -1.48 -8.17 6.75
N PRO A 35 -2.42 -8.00 7.70
CA PRO A 35 -3.47 -9.00 7.96
C PRO A 35 -4.39 -9.23 6.76
N TYR A 36 -4.56 -8.23 5.90
CA TYR A 36 -5.37 -8.31 4.68
C TYR A 36 -4.59 -8.89 3.49
N MET A 37 -3.27 -9.00 3.62
CA MET A 37 -2.35 -9.51 2.59
C MET A 37 -1.75 -10.88 2.98
N GLY A 38 -2.39 -11.62 3.91
CA GLY A 38 -1.92 -12.94 4.32
C GLY A 38 -0.63 -12.92 5.13
N GLY A 39 -0.34 -11.82 5.84
CA GLY A 39 0.91 -11.63 6.58
C GLY A 39 2.09 -11.21 5.70
N MET A 40 1.86 -10.84 4.44
CA MET A 40 2.90 -10.37 3.54
C MET A 40 3.49 -9.04 4.02
N GLU A 41 4.81 -9.01 4.21
CA GLU A 41 5.53 -7.84 4.72
C GLU A 41 6.16 -6.98 3.60
N VAL A 42 6.43 -7.56 2.42
CA VAL A 42 7.13 -6.90 1.31
C VAL A 42 6.55 -7.36 -0.03
N LEU A 43 6.41 -6.43 -0.97
CA LEU A 43 6.15 -6.68 -2.39
C LEU A 43 7.47 -6.64 -3.17
N THR A 44 7.73 -7.67 -3.97
CA THR A 44 8.86 -7.74 -4.88
C THR A 44 8.38 -7.77 -6.33
N ALA A 45 9.08 -7.09 -7.23
CA ALA A 45 8.90 -7.27 -8.66
C ALA A 45 9.74 -8.50 -9.07
N GLU A 46 9.12 -9.68 -9.05
CA GLU A 46 9.64 -10.82 -9.82
C GLU A 46 9.38 -10.61 -11.32
#